data_AF-A0A7J4S2K5-F1
#
_entry.id   AF-A0A7J4S2K5-F1
#
_cell.length_a   1.000
_cell.length_b   1.000
_cell.length_c   1.000
_cell.angle_alpha   90.00
_cell.angle_beta   90.00
_cell.angle_gamma   90.00
#
_symmetry.space_group_name_H-M   'P 1'
#
loop_
_entity.id
_entity.type
_entity.pdbx_description
1 polymer ?
#
loop_
_entity_poly.entity_id
_entity_poly.type
_entity_poly.pdbx_seq_one_letter_code
_entity_poly.pdbx_strand_id
1 'polypeptide(L)' 'EEDDLIEIDIPRRALNVVGVDGKEVGVERATGILKQRLQKWKPMEWDVPPGILSVYSELATSAADGGYFRRTFAPPR' A
#
# COMPACT_ATOMS: atom_id res chain seq x y z
N GLU A 1 -0.30 7.24 -10.26
CA GLU A 1 0.12 7.03 -11.66
C GLU A 1 1.25 8.01 -11.94
N GLU A 2 1.91 7.89 -13.09
CA GLU A 2 2.90 8.88 -13.50
C GLU A 2 2.23 10.27 -13.57
N ASP A 3 2.97 11.33 -13.25
CA ASP A 3 2.48 12.72 -13.20
C ASP A 3 1.40 13.06 -12.15
N ASP A 4 1.11 12.17 -11.20
CA ASP A 4 0.32 12.56 -10.02
C ASP A 4 1.11 13.54 -9.12
N LEU A 5 0.45 14.58 -8.61
CA LEU A 5 1.06 15.53 -7.68
C LEU A 5 0.88 15.03 -6.24
N ILE A 6 1.99 14.84 -5.54
CA ILE A 6 2.03 14.36 -4.15
C ILE A 6 2.45 15.50 -3.22
N GLU A 7 1.61 15.79 -2.23
CA GLU A 7 1.93 16.70 -1.14
C GLU A 7 2.59 15.92 0.01
N ILE A 8 3.76 16.39 0.46
CA ILE A 8 4.45 15.90 1.65
C ILE A 8 4.54 17.06 2.65
N ASP A 9 3.73 17.00 3.70
CA ASP A 9 3.70 18.02 4.76
C ASP A 9 4.19 17.42 6.08
N ILE A 10 5.45 17.69 6.41
CA ILE A 10 6.09 17.17 7.63
C ILE A 10 5.45 17.76 8.90
N PRO A 11 5.26 19.10 9.03
CA PRO A 11 4.60 19.68 10.20
C PRO A 11 3.20 19.12 10.48
N ARG A 12 2.39 18.93 9.43
CA ARG A 12 1.03 18.36 9.58
C ARG A 12 1.01 16.84 9.63
N ARG A 13 2.16 16.19 9.35
CA ARG A 13 2.30 14.73 9.20
C ARG A 13 1.34 14.17 8.16
N ALA A 14 1.22 14.86 7.03
CA ALA A 14 0.29 14.51 5.96
C ALA A 14 1.04 14.07 4.70
N LEU A 15 0.47 13.07 4.03
CA LEU A 15 0.90 12.57 2.72
C LEU A 15 -0.35 12.43 1.86
N ASN A 16 -0.51 13.31 0.87
CA ASN A 16 -1.75 13.41 0.09
C ASN A 16 -1.47 13.36 -1.41
N VAL A 17 -2.42 12.84 -2.18
CA VAL A 17 -2.49 13.04 -3.63
C VAL A 17 -3.34 14.28 -3.89
N VAL A 18 -2.73 15.36 -4.37
CA VAL A 18 -3.36 16.68 -4.57
C VAL A 18 -3.54 17.05 -6.04
N GLY A 19 -2.99 16.26 -6.96
CA GLY A 19 -3.09 16.50 -8.39
C GLY A 19 -2.97 15.22 -9.20
N VAL A 20 -3.46 15.28 -10.44
CA VAL A 20 -3.45 14.18 -11.42
C VAL A 20 -3.07 14.77 -12.78
N ASP A 21 -2.23 14.07 -13.55
CA ASP A 21 -1.72 14.50 -14.85
C ASP A 21 -1.09 15.92 -14.81
N GLY A 22 -0.30 16.19 -13.77
CA GLY A 22 0.39 17.46 -13.57
C GLY A 22 -0.51 18.65 -13.19
N LYS A 23 -1.79 18.41 -12.86
CA LYS A 23 -2.75 19.47 -12.48
C LYS A 23 -3.31 19.26 -11.08
N GLU A 24 -3.34 20.32 -10.30
CA GLU A 24 -4.01 20.30 -8.99
C GLU A 24 -5.51 20.04 -9.14
N VAL A 25 -6.03 19.17 -8.29
CA VAL A 25 -7.44 18.84 -8.21
C VAL A 25 -7.91 18.96 -6.77
N GLY A 26 -9.19 19.27 -6.57
CA GLY A 26 -9.78 19.25 -5.24
C GLY A 26 -9.77 17.85 -4.61
N VAL A 27 -9.77 17.81 -3.27
CA VAL A 27 -9.70 16.56 -2.47
C VAL A 27 -10.79 15.55 -2.85
N GLU A 28 -12.03 16.00 -3.06
CA GLU A 28 -13.14 15.12 -3.46
C GLU A 28 -12.89 14.46 -4.82
N ARG A 29 -12.34 15.24 -5.77
CA ARG A 29 -12.01 14.75 -7.11
C ARG A 29 -10.84 13.77 -7.07
N ALA A 30 -9.77 14.09 -6.33
CA ALA A 30 -8.66 13.17 -6.10
C ALA A 30 -9.16 11.83 -5.51
N THR A 31 -10.02 11.90 -4.50
CA THR A 31 -10.63 10.72 -3.86
C THR A 31 -11.45 9.90 -4.85
N GLY A 32 -12.24 10.56 -5.71
CA GLY A 32 -13.02 9.90 -6.75
C GLY A 32 -12.14 9.16 -7.77
N ILE A 33 -11.06 9.80 -8.21
CA ILE A 33 -10.09 9.18 -9.15
C ILE A 33 -9.39 7.99 -8.50
N LEU A 34 -8.94 8.12 -7.25
CA LEU A 34 -8.31 7.00 -6.52
C LEU A 34 -9.26 5.81 -6.36
N LYS A 35 -10.55 6.05 -6.09
CA LYS A 35 -11.56 4.98 -6.05
C LYS A 35 -11.73 4.29 -7.40
N GLN A 36 -11.74 5.06 -8.50
CA GLN A 36 -11.83 4.48 -9.85
C GLN A 36 -10.58 3.66 -10.22
N ARG A 37 -9.39 4.14 -9.85
CA ARG A 37 -8.11 3.41 -10.03
C ARG A 37 -8.10 2.11 -9.22
N LEU A 38 -8.57 2.16 -7.98
CA LEU A 38 -8.67 0.97 -7.12
C LEU A 38 -9.57 -0.12 -7.71
N GLN A 39 -10.66 0.25 -8.41
CA GLN A 39 -11.53 -0.72 -9.09
C GLN A 39 -10.82 -1.46 -10.24
N LYS A 40 -9.84 -0.83 -10.90
CA LYS A 40 -9.04 -1.43 -11.97
C LYS A 40 -7.80 -2.16 -11.45
N TRP A 41 -7.40 -1.88 -10.21
CA TRP A 41 -6.21 -2.45 -9.60
C TRP A 41 -6.38 -3.97 -9.43
N LYS A 42 -5.34 -4.71 -9.81
CA LYS A 42 -5.22 -6.15 -9.57
C LYS A 42 -3.95 -6.39 -8.77
N PRO A 43 -3.95 -7.34 -7.83
CA PRO A 43 -2.73 -7.79 -7.19
C PRO A 43 -1.70 -8.19 -8.24
N MET A 44 -0.47 -7.74 -8.08
CA MET A 44 0.62 -8.18 -8.96
C MET A 44 0.87 -9.67 -8.71
N GLU A 45 0.96 -10.44 -9.78
CA GLU A 45 1.40 -11.83 -9.70
C GLU A 45 2.93 -11.83 -9.58
N TRP A 46 3.42 -12.29 -8.43
CA TRP A 46 4.85 -12.48 -8.18
C TRP A 46 5.14 -13.97 -8.13
N ASP A 47 6.21 -14.40 -8.79
CA ASP A 47 6.73 -15.74 -8.63
C ASP A 47 7.58 -15.78 -7.36
N VAL A 48 6.93 -15.97 -6.20
CA VAL A 48 7.62 -15.98 -4.91
C VAL A 48 8.45 -17.27 -4.83
N PRO A 49 9.78 -17.19 -4.70
CA PRO A 49 10.61 -18.38 -4.71
C PRO A 49 10.26 -19.28 -3.52
N PRO A 50 10.36 -20.61 -3.69
CA PRO A 50 10.06 -21.55 -2.61
C PRO A 50 10.99 -21.33 -1.41
N GLY A 51 10.50 -21.67 -0.22
CA GLY A 51 11.25 -21.59 1.03
C GLY A 51 10.80 -20.45 1.94
N ILE A 52 11.72 -19.89 2.72
CA ILE A 52 11.39 -18.94 3.79
C ILE A 52 10.74 -17.64 3.28
N LEU A 53 11.04 -17.22 2.05
CA LEU A 53 10.46 -16.01 1.48
C LEU A 53 8.97 -16.17 1.14
N SER A 54 8.57 -17.34 0.63
CA SER A 54 7.15 -17.68 0.44
C SER A 54 6.39 -17.67 1.77
N VAL A 55 6.97 -18.28 2.82
CA VAL A 55 6.37 -18.25 4.17
C VAL A 55 6.25 -16.83 4.72
N TYR A 56 7.27 -16.00 4.55
CA TYR A 56 7.24 -14.60 4.98
C TYR A 56 6.15 -13.81 4.24
N SER A 57 6.12 -13.89 2.91
CA SER A 57 5.16 -13.17 2.07
C SER A 57 3.70 -13.52 2.38
N GLU A 58 3.44 -14.76 2.80
CA GLU A 58 2.09 -15.20 3.19
C GLU A 58 1.69 -14.82 4.62
N LEU A 59 2.63 -14.82 5.57
CA LEU A 59 2.33 -14.72 7.01
C LEU A 59 2.61 -13.34 7.62
N ALA A 60 3.43 -12.51 6.98
CA ALA A 60 3.79 -11.20 7.50
C ALA A 60 2.57 -10.27 7.60
N THR A 61 2.44 -9.58 8.73
CA THR A 61 1.49 -8.48 8.88
C THR A 61 2.00 -7.21 8.18
N SER A 62 1.17 -6.17 8.12
CA SER A 62 1.60 -4.89 7.56
C SER A 62 2.74 -4.29 8.39
N ALA A 63 3.53 -3.41 7.78
CA ALA A 63 4.55 -2.64 8.50
C ALA A 63 3.92 -1.75 9.58
N ALA A 64 2.70 -1.26 9.34
CA ALA A 64 1.94 -0.51 10.33
C ALA A 64 1.60 -1.35 11.58
N ASP A 65 1.44 -2.66 11.42
CA ASP A 65 1.21 -3.61 12.52
C ASP A 65 2.51 -4.21 13.09
N GLY A 66 3.68 -3.73 12.65
CA GLY A 66 4.99 -4.20 13.12
C GLY A 66 5.58 -5.40 12.37
N GLY A 67 4.97 -5.86 11.28
CA GLY A 67 5.57 -6.83 10.35
C GLY A 67 5.88 -8.22 10.94
N TYR A 68 5.16 -8.67 11.96
CA TYR A 68 5.37 -9.98 12.59
C TYR A 68 4.62 -11.10 11.84
N PHE A 69 4.88 -12.36 12.18
CA PHE A 69 4.13 -13.50 11.63
C PHE A 69 2.82 -13.74 12.38
N ARG A 70 1.69 -13.63 11.67
CA ARG A 70 0.34 -13.77 12.25
C ARG A 70 0.10 -15.15 12.89
N ARG A 71 0.73 -16.22 12.39
CA ARG A 71 0.77 -17.50 13.08
C ARG A 71 1.94 -17.51 14.05
N THR A 72 1.64 -17.36 15.34
CA THR A 72 2.56 -17.82 16.37
C THR A 72 2.75 -19.33 16.18
N PHE A 73 3.97 -19.78 15.89
CA PHE A 73 4.37 -21.13 16.26
C PHE A 73 4.11 -21.24 17.77
N ALA A 74 2.96 -21.80 18.17
CA ALA A 74 2.86 -22.31 19.52
C ALA A 74 3.91 -23.43 19.59
N PRO A 75 4.93 -23.35 20.46
CA PRO A 75 5.87 -24.44 20.59
C PRO A 75 5.07 -25.70 20.93
N PRO A 76 5.38 -26.87 20.32
CA PRO A 76 4.78 -28.12 20.78
C PRO A 76 5.10 -28.26 22.28
N ARG A 77 4.05 -28.54 23.07
CA ARG A 77 4.16 -28.84 24.50
C ARG A 77 4.95 -30.12 24.74
#